data_AF-A0AAU1MRB3-F1
#
_entry.id   AF-A0AAU1MRB3-F1
#
_cell.length_a   1.000
_cell.length_b   1.000
_cell.length_c   1.000
_cell.angle_alpha   90.00
_cell.angle_beta   90.00
_cell.angle_gamma   90.00
#
_symmetry.space_group_name_H-M   'P 1'
#
loop_
_entity.id
_entity.type
_entity.pdbx_description
1 polymer ?
#
loop_
_entity_poly.entity_id
_entity_poly.type
_entity_poly.pdbx_seq_one_letter_code
_entity_poly.pdbx_strand_id
1 'polypeptide(L)'
;MPIVQVYQADAPSVSFPSGCDLLQVLWCPFDHGEFCYPLPQVHWRGSRAVGPVKATPAAPADAPKDYVPSPCVIHPEQVAEYPSWDLPEDLRDGLRGRFDQLEQETGWLYWYHLADAPGIKLGGYPGWTQEPVWPDCAACGRRMDHLLTVASWEYDGESWRTWLPVEDRGIVDGQETHRCEEGLAAHAAAGLMLGDAGGVYIFECQSCPDRPIGHWFDCS
;
A
#
# COMPACT_ATOMS: atom_id res chain seq x y z
N MET A 1 -6.72 16.24 1.06
CA MET A 1 -6.08 16.23 -0.27
C MET A 1 -6.18 14.84 -0.89
N PRO A 2 -6.20 14.70 -2.23
CA PRO A 2 -6.34 13.40 -2.88
C PRO A 2 -5.06 12.56 -2.81
N ILE A 3 -5.20 11.28 -2.49
CA ILE A 3 -4.10 10.31 -2.36
C ILE A 3 -4.22 9.23 -3.42
N VAL A 4 -5.38 8.58 -3.48
CA VAL A 4 -5.65 7.51 -4.43
C VAL A 4 -7.04 7.70 -5.03
N GLN A 5 -7.17 7.49 -6.33
CA GLN A 5 -8.43 7.37 -7.03
C GLN A 5 -8.37 6.18 -7.99
N VAL A 6 -9.27 5.21 -7.81
CA VAL A 6 -9.24 3.95 -8.57
C VAL A 6 -10.64 3.58 -9.02
N TYR A 7 -10.77 3.28 -10.32
CA TYR A 7 -12.00 2.75 -10.88
C TYR A 7 -12.07 1.24 -10.67
N GLN A 8 -13.28 0.72 -10.54
CA GLN A 8 -13.51 -0.72 -10.40
C GLN A 8 -12.88 -1.55 -11.53
N ALA A 9 -12.85 -1.00 -12.76
CA ALA A 9 -12.25 -1.67 -13.91
C ALA A 9 -10.75 -1.91 -13.75
N ASP A 10 -10.06 -1.07 -12.97
CA ASP A 10 -8.62 -1.12 -12.74
C ASP A 10 -8.24 -1.90 -11.46
N ALA A 11 -9.24 -2.33 -10.67
CA ALA A 11 -9.04 -3.04 -9.40
C ALA A 11 -10.01 -4.24 -9.26
N PRO A 12 -9.89 -5.27 -10.12
CA PRO A 12 -10.85 -6.38 -10.18
C PRO A 12 -10.86 -7.27 -8.93
N SER A 13 -9.79 -7.26 -8.14
CA SER A 13 -9.67 -8.02 -6.88
C SER A 13 -10.35 -7.33 -5.68
N VAL A 14 -10.75 -6.06 -5.83
CA VAL A 14 -11.34 -5.27 -4.74
C VAL A 14 -12.86 -5.39 -4.76
N SER A 15 -13.46 -5.60 -3.59
CA SER A 15 -14.90 -5.64 -3.43
C SER A 15 -15.47 -4.22 -3.37
N PHE A 16 -16.06 -3.72 -4.47
CA PHE A 16 -16.73 -2.41 -4.50
C PHE A 16 -18.16 -2.52 -3.92
N PRO A 17 -18.65 -1.53 -3.15
CA PRO A 17 -20.02 -1.55 -2.65
C PRO A 17 -21.02 -1.42 -3.80
N SER A 18 -22.23 -1.95 -3.61
CA SER A 18 -23.29 -1.89 -4.62
C SER A 18 -23.55 -0.45 -5.09
N GLY A 19 -23.59 -0.24 -6.41
CA GLY A 19 -23.80 1.06 -7.03
C GLY A 19 -22.57 1.98 -7.05
N CYS A 20 -21.41 1.52 -6.56
CA CYS A 20 -20.15 2.24 -6.63
C CYS A 20 -19.19 1.56 -7.62
N ASP A 21 -18.48 2.37 -8.40
CA ASP A 21 -17.45 1.95 -9.37
C ASP A 21 -16.19 2.83 -9.25
N LEU A 22 -16.11 3.68 -8.23
CA LEU A 22 -15.01 4.59 -7.94
C LEU A 22 -14.67 4.58 -6.45
N LEU A 23 -13.41 4.31 -6.13
CA LEU A 23 -12.79 4.52 -4.82
C LEU A 23 -12.02 5.84 -4.85
N GLN A 24 -12.26 6.69 -3.86
CA GLN A 24 -11.44 7.87 -3.61
C GLN A 24 -10.94 7.85 -2.16
N VAL A 25 -9.63 7.95 -1.99
CA VAL A 25 -9.00 8.16 -0.69
C VAL A 25 -8.41 9.55 -0.66
N LEU A 26 -8.83 10.31 0.34
CA LEU A 26 -8.30 11.62 0.67
C LEU A 26 -7.58 11.51 2.03
N TRP A 27 -6.68 12.42 2.36
CA TRP A 27 -6.29 12.61 3.76
C TRP A 27 -6.19 14.07 4.19
N CYS A 28 -6.24 14.29 5.49
CA CYS A 28 -5.74 15.52 6.10
C CYS A 28 -4.22 15.40 6.24
N PRO A 29 -3.41 16.27 5.62
CA PRO A 29 -1.95 16.16 5.64
C PRO A 29 -1.33 16.80 6.88
N PHE A 30 -2.09 17.09 7.93
CA PHE A 30 -1.54 17.61 9.18
C PHE A 30 -1.35 16.45 10.15
N ASP A 31 -0.50 16.64 11.16
CA ASP A 31 -0.23 15.62 12.17
C ASP A 31 -1.48 15.34 13.01
N HIS A 32 -1.82 14.06 13.08
CA HIS A 32 -2.86 13.54 13.97
C HIS A 32 -2.30 12.47 14.90
N GLY A 33 -2.93 12.35 16.07
CA GLY A 33 -2.60 11.33 17.07
C GLY A 33 -1.24 11.54 17.73
N GLU A 34 -0.80 10.53 18.49
CA GLU A 34 0.50 10.53 19.18
C GLU A 34 1.66 10.29 18.20
N PHE A 35 1.41 9.52 17.13
CA PHE A 35 2.42 9.11 16.17
C PHE A 35 2.61 10.07 14.99
N CYS A 36 1.97 11.25 15.02
CA CYS A 36 2.07 12.28 13.98
C CYS A 36 1.87 11.69 12.57
N TYR A 37 0.62 11.42 12.19
CA TYR A 37 0.31 10.81 10.91
C TYR A 37 -0.79 11.56 10.15
N PRO A 38 -0.85 11.47 8.81
CA PRO A 38 -1.94 12.05 8.04
C PRO A 38 -3.22 11.23 8.20
N LEU A 39 -4.38 11.89 8.31
CA LEU A 39 -5.65 11.22 8.63
C LEU A 39 -6.43 10.86 7.36
N PRO A 40 -6.57 9.57 6.99
CA PRO A 40 -7.27 9.16 5.79
C PRO A 40 -8.80 9.28 5.91
N GLN A 41 -9.44 9.52 4.78
CA GLN A 41 -10.88 9.47 4.56
C GLN A 41 -11.17 8.71 3.27
N VAL A 42 -12.06 7.72 3.37
CA VAL A 42 -12.44 6.85 2.26
C VAL A 42 -13.82 7.24 1.75
N HIS A 43 -13.96 7.34 0.43
CA HIS A 43 -15.22 7.60 -0.24
C HIS A 43 -15.43 6.62 -1.39
N TRP A 44 -16.47 5.80 -1.26
CA TRP A 44 -17.02 5.03 -2.36
C TRP A 44 -18.06 5.85 -3.11
N ARG A 45 -17.96 5.87 -4.44
CA ARG A 45 -18.86 6.65 -5.29
C ARG A 45 -19.25 5.88 -6.54
N GLY A 46 -20.42 6.23 -7.08
CA GLY A 46 -20.72 6.01 -8.49
C GLY A 46 -20.11 7.14 -9.31
N SER A 47 -19.24 6.82 -10.25
CA SER A 47 -18.54 7.71 -11.17
C SER A 47 -19.50 8.62 -11.92
N ARG A 48 -20.68 8.12 -12.28
CA ARG A 48 -21.76 8.90 -12.92
C ARG A 48 -22.37 9.99 -12.03
N ALA A 49 -22.26 9.85 -10.71
CA ALA A 49 -22.71 10.86 -9.76
C ALA A 49 -21.61 11.90 -9.47
N VAL A 50 -20.38 11.68 -9.94
CA VAL A 50 -19.30 12.67 -9.84
C VAL A 50 -19.56 13.76 -10.89
N GLY A 51 -19.67 14.99 -10.41
CA GLY A 51 -19.81 16.16 -11.30
C GLY A 51 -18.54 16.43 -12.11
N PRO A 52 -18.50 17.56 -12.85
CA PRO A 52 -17.33 17.96 -13.62
C PRO A 52 -16.05 17.96 -12.75
N VAL A 53 -14.99 17.34 -13.25
CA VAL A 53 -13.67 17.32 -12.60
C VAL A 53 -13.18 18.76 -12.49
N LYS A 54 -12.86 19.18 -11.26
CA LYS A 54 -12.29 20.50 -10.97
C LYS A 54 -10.76 20.39 -10.93
N ALA A 55 -10.09 21.53 -11.09
CA ALA A 55 -8.67 21.62 -10.83
C ALA A 55 -8.36 21.14 -9.39
N THR A 56 -7.28 20.36 -9.25
CA THR A 56 -6.80 19.92 -7.94
C THR A 56 -6.48 21.14 -7.08
N PRO A 57 -7.06 21.27 -5.87
CA PRO A 57 -6.70 22.34 -4.96
C PRO A 57 -5.21 22.31 -4.66
N ALA A 58 -4.58 23.48 -4.53
CA ALA A 58 -3.22 23.56 -4.02
C ALA A 58 -3.14 22.89 -2.64
N ALA A 59 -2.02 22.22 -2.35
CA ALA A 59 -1.77 21.72 -1.01
C ALA A 59 -1.82 22.88 0.00
N PRO A 60 -2.30 22.64 1.24
CA PRO A 60 -2.26 23.66 2.28
C PRO A 60 -0.81 24.15 2.47
N ALA A 61 -0.62 25.47 2.58
CA ALA A 61 0.73 26.07 2.63
C ALA A 61 1.58 25.55 3.79
N ASP A 62 0.94 25.24 4.92
CA ASP A 62 1.60 24.77 6.15
C ASP A 62 1.55 23.25 6.31
N ALA A 63 1.10 22.50 5.30
CA ALA A 63 1.12 21.04 5.36
C ALA A 63 2.57 20.51 5.30
N PRO A 64 2.94 19.56 6.17
CA PRO A 64 4.13 18.72 5.98
C PRO A 64 4.24 18.24 4.54
N LYS A 65 5.34 18.60 3.87
CA LYS A 65 5.58 18.22 2.47
C LYS A 65 5.63 16.71 2.29
N ASP A 66 6.06 16.03 3.34
CA ASP A 66 6.21 14.58 3.42
C ASP A 66 4.88 13.84 3.27
N TYR A 67 3.75 14.50 3.55
CA TYR A 67 2.38 13.98 3.39
C TYR A 67 1.67 14.55 2.15
N VAL A 68 2.41 15.19 1.24
CA VAL A 68 1.86 15.77 0.01
C VAL A 68 2.35 14.94 -1.17
N PRO A 69 1.51 14.06 -1.75
CA PRO A 69 1.97 13.25 -2.87
C PRO A 69 2.22 14.09 -4.12
N SER A 70 3.27 13.72 -4.85
CA SER A 70 3.49 14.17 -6.22
C SER A 70 2.40 13.61 -7.13
N PRO A 71 1.85 14.39 -8.07
CA PRO A 71 0.91 13.86 -9.05
C PRO A 71 1.57 12.77 -9.91
N CYS A 72 1.02 11.57 -9.85
CA CYS A 72 1.45 10.43 -10.65
C CYS A 72 0.24 9.72 -11.28
N VAL A 73 0.50 8.92 -12.30
CA VAL A 73 -0.47 7.93 -12.81
C VAL A 73 -0.08 6.57 -12.26
N ILE A 74 -1.06 5.72 -12.03
CA ILE A 74 -0.85 4.36 -11.54
C ILE A 74 -0.92 3.37 -12.71
N HIS A 75 -0.10 2.33 -12.63
CA HIS A 75 -0.10 1.17 -13.53
C HIS A 75 -0.38 -0.07 -12.67
N PRO A 76 -1.66 -0.42 -12.41
CA PRO A 76 -1.97 -1.50 -11.49
C PRO A 76 -1.52 -2.86 -12.04
N GLU A 77 -0.80 -3.61 -11.21
CA GLU A 77 -0.47 -5.01 -11.47
C GLU A 77 -1.18 -5.92 -10.46
N GLN A 78 -1.74 -7.03 -10.96
CA GLN A 78 -2.37 -8.01 -10.09
C GLN A 78 -1.32 -9.04 -9.64
N VAL A 79 -0.95 -8.98 -8.38
CA VAL A 79 0.01 -9.89 -7.75
C VAL A 79 -0.65 -10.78 -6.70
N ALA A 80 -0.02 -11.92 -6.42
CA ALA A 80 -0.37 -12.78 -5.29
C ALA A 80 0.53 -12.43 -4.12
N GLU A 81 -0.07 -12.21 -2.95
CA GLU A 81 0.65 -11.89 -1.72
C GLU A 81 0.41 -12.94 -0.64
N TYR A 82 1.35 -13.01 0.29
CA TYR A 82 1.31 -13.83 1.48
C TYR A 82 1.67 -12.98 2.70
N PRO A 83 1.25 -13.37 3.92
CA PRO A 83 1.53 -12.59 5.12
C PRO A 83 3.03 -12.53 5.44
N SER A 84 3.48 -11.42 6.00
CA SER A 84 4.87 -11.20 6.42
C SER A 84 4.99 -11.24 7.94
N TRP A 85 5.05 -10.09 8.60
CA TRP A 85 5.08 -9.98 10.06
C TRP A 85 3.85 -10.64 10.70
N ASP A 86 2.72 -10.64 10.01
CA ASP A 86 1.48 -11.27 10.45
C ASP A 86 1.32 -12.74 10.02
N LEU A 87 2.40 -13.38 9.52
CA LEU A 87 2.41 -14.82 9.31
C LEU A 87 2.31 -15.53 10.68
N PRO A 88 1.29 -16.38 10.90
CA PRO A 88 1.11 -17.10 12.17
C PRO A 88 2.38 -17.86 12.57
N GLU A 89 2.73 -17.81 13.86
CA GLU A 89 3.98 -18.37 14.37
C GLU A 89 4.12 -19.88 14.12
N ASP A 90 3.03 -20.64 14.30
CA ASP A 90 2.99 -22.08 14.03
C ASP A 90 3.24 -22.40 12.55
N LEU A 91 2.69 -21.59 11.65
CA LEU A 91 2.91 -21.71 10.22
C LEU A 91 4.33 -21.27 9.84
N ARG A 92 4.84 -20.19 10.42
CA ARG A 92 6.22 -19.71 10.25
C ARG A 92 7.23 -20.80 10.63
N ASP A 93 7.02 -21.44 11.77
CA ASP A 93 7.90 -22.51 12.24
C ASP A 93 7.77 -23.77 11.39
N GLY A 94 6.54 -24.15 11.00
CA GLY A 94 6.30 -25.27 10.09
C GLY A 94 6.91 -25.08 8.70
N LEU A 95 7.05 -23.82 8.24
CA LEU A 95 7.62 -23.48 6.94
C LEU A 95 9.12 -23.14 6.97
N ARG A 96 9.74 -23.06 8.16
CA ARG A 96 11.14 -22.62 8.31
C ARG A 96 12.10 -23.37 7.40
N GLY A 97 12.04 -24.70 7.37
CA GLY A 97 12.90 -25.51 6.50
C GLY A 97 12.67 -25.26 5.01
N ARG A 98 11.46 -24.84 4.60
CA ARG A 98 11.16 -24.47 3.21
C ARG A 98 11.70 -23.08 2.87
N PHE A 99 11.70 -22.15 3.82
CA PHE A 99 12.34 -20.84 3.64
C PHE A 99 13.85 -20.99 3.49
N ASP A 100 14.49 -21.80 4.34
CA ASP A 100 15.92 -22.09 4.25
C ASP A 100 16.27 -22.75 2.90
N GLN A 101 15.44 -23.69 2.44
CA GLN A 101 15.61 -24.33 1.14
C GLN A 101 15.46 -23.33 -0.02
N LEU A 102 14.45 -22.46 0.03
CA LEU A 102 14.24 -21.41 -0.98
C LEU A 102 15.48 -20.50 -1.10
N GLU A 103 16.00 -20.02 0.03
CA GLU A 103 17.18 -19.16 0.06
C GLU A 103 18.40 -19.89 -0.52
N GLN A 104 18.64 -21.14 -0.13
CA GLN A 104 19.78 -21.92 -0.62
C GLN A 104 19.71 -22.22 -2.12
N GLU A 105 18.52 -22.53 -2.64
CA GLU A 105 18.35 -22.94 -4.05
C GLU A 105 18.30 -21.75 -5.00
N THR A 106 17.82 -20.59 -4.54
CA THR A 106 17.50 -19.46 -5.43
C THR A 106 18.16 -18.14 -5.02
N GLY A 107 18.57 -18.01 -3.76
CA GLY A 107 18.95 -16.72 -3.16
C GLY A 107 17.77 -15.79 -2.92
N TRP A 108 16.53 -16.31 -2.90
CA TRP A 108 15.33 -15.54 -2.61
C TRP A 108 14.98 -15.68 -1.12
N LEU A 109 14.73 -14.54 -0.50
CA LEU A 109 14.21 -14.44 0.86
C LEU A 109 12.70 -14.30 0.82
N TYR A 110 11.97 -15.18 1.53
CA TYR A 110 10.50 -15.17 1.57
C TYR A 110 9.95 -13.76 1.87
N TRP A 111 10.49 -13.11 2.90
CA TRP A 111 10.01 -11.81 3.39
C TRP A 111 10.11 -10.69 2.37
N TYR A 112 11.19 -10.65 1.58
CA TYR A 112 11.40 -9.59 0.59
C TYR A 112 10.75 -9.91 -0.76
N HIS A 113 10.71 -11.18 -1.13
CA HIS A 113 10.48 -11.55 -2.52
C HIS A 113 9.15 -12.30 -2.76
N LEU A 114 8.52 -12.86 -1.73
CA LEU A 114 7.33 -13.71 -1.86
C LEU A 114 6.18 -13.31 -0.93
N ALA A 115 6.41 -12.54 0.12
CA ALA A 115 5.39 -12.21 1.12
C ALA A 115 4.44 -11.12 0.59
N ASP A 116 4.41 -9.97 1.26
CA ASP A 116 3.62 -8.82 0.84
C ASP A 116 4.42 -7.97 -0.16
N ALA A 117 3.76 -7.38 -1.15
CA ALA A 117 4.41 -6.42 -2.04
C ALA A 117 4.57 -5.07 -1.29
N PRO A 118 5.75 -4.43 -1.33
CA PRO A 118 5.90 -3.09 -0.81
C PRO A 118 5.07 -2.08 -1.63
N GLY A 119 5.05 -0.82 -1.19
CA GLY A 119 4.46 0.26 -1.98
C GLY A 119 2.97 0.50 -1.79
N ILE A 120 2.41 1.26 -2.74
CA ILE A 120 1.00 1.64 -2.75
C ILE A 120 0.20 0.50 -3.39
N LYS A 121 -0.71 -0.13 -2.62
CA LYS A 121 -1.46 -1.30 -3.09
C LYS A 121 -2.85 -1.41 -2.51
N LEU A 122 -3.75 -2.04 -3.26
CA LEU A 122 -5.13 -2.31 -2.88
C LEU A 122 -5.33 -3.78 -2.50
N GLY A 123 -5.93 -4.02 -1.33
CA GLY A 123 -6.11 -5.37 -0.80
C GLY A 123 -4.79 -6.03 -0.39
N GLY A 124 -4.76 -7.36 -0.33
CA GLY A 124 -3.57 -8.10 0.09
C GLY A 124 -3.26 -7.94 1.59
N TYR A 125 -1.99 -8.00 1.94
CA TYR A 125 -1.49 -7.88 3.31
C TYR A 125 -0.81 -6.52 3.51
N PRO A 126 -0.98 -5.82 4.64
CA PRO A 126 -0.22 -4.60 4.90
C PRO A 126 1.28 -4.88 4.97
N GLY A 127 2.10 -3.97 4.45
CA GLY A 127 3.57 -4.08 4.49
C GLY A 127 4.15 -3.58 5.81
N TRP A 128 3.81 -4.28 6.90
CA TRP A 128 4.16 -3.92 8.27
C TRP A 128 5.67 -3.72 8.45
N THR A 129 6.04 -2.57 9.00
CA THR A 129 7.41 -2.26 9.48
C THR A 129 7.54 -2.47 10.99
N GLN A 130 6.41 -2.54 11.70
CA GLN A 130 6.29 -2.78 13.13
C GLN A 130 5.36 -3.96 13.44
N GLU A 131 5.09 -4.22 14.72
CA GLU A 131 4.13 -5.26 15.13
C GLU A 131 2.76 -5.06 14.44
N PRO A 132 2.20 -6.10 13.77
CA PRO A 132 0.95 -5.98 13.04
C PRO A 132 -0.24 -5.58 13.91
N VAL A 133 -0.97 -4.54 13.50
CA VAL A 133 -2.17 -4.07 14.21
C VAL A 133 -3.39 -4.13 13.30
N TRP A 134 -4.08 -5.26 13.33
CA TRP A 134 -5.35 -5.44 12.62
C TRP A 134 -6.52 -4.87 13.44
N PRO A 135 -7.26 -3.88 12.93
CA PRO A 135 -8.40 -3.34 13.65
C PRO A 135 -9.61 -4.28 13.59
N ASP A 136 -10.36 -4.33 14.68
CA ASP A 136 -11.68 -4.93 14.73
C ASP A 136 -12.77 -3.89 14.46
N CYS A 137 -13.79 -4.30 13.71
CA CYS A 137 -14.94 -3.46 13.42
C CYS A 137 -15.74 -3.20 14.71
N ALA A 138 -15.86 -1.93 15.11
CA ALA A 138 -16.64 -1.55 16.31
C ALA A 138 -18.13 -1.95 16.24
N ALA A 139 -18.69 -2.13 15.04
CA ALA A 139 -20.10 -2.47 14.86
C ALA A 139 -20.39 -3.99 14.96
N CYS A 140 -19.50 -4.85 14.45
CA CYS A 140 -19.75 -6.30 14.41
C CYS A 140 -18.70 -7.16 15.12
N GLY A 141 -17.61 -6.55 15.62
CA GLY A 141 -16.53 -7.22 16.34
C GLY A 141 -15.66 -8.16 15.49
N ARG A 142 -15.79 -8.15 14.16
CA ARG A 142 -14.94 -8.92 13.26
C ARG A 142 -13.71 -8.10 12.88
N ARG A 143 -12.57 -8.78 12.74
CA ARG A 143 -11.37 -8.23 12.10
C ARG A 143 -11.73 -7.64 10.74
N MET A 144 -11.24 -6.43 10.48
CA MET A 144 -11.46 -5.71 9.24
C MET A 144 -10.53 -6.23 8.14
N ASP A 145 -10.97 -6.07 6.89
CA ASP A 145 -10.20 -6.43 5.69
C ASP A 145 -9.25 -5.28 5.34
N HIS A 146 -8.04 -5.59 4.85
CA HIS A 146 -7.12 -4.57 4.35
C HIS A 146 -7.66 -4.01 3.02
N LEU A 147 -7.77 -2.69 2.94
CA LEU A 147 -8.27 -1.98 1.76
C LEU A 147 -7.14 -1.35 0.95
N LEU A 148 -6.27 -0.57 1.59
CA LEU A 148 -5.22 0.20 0.93
C LEU A 148 -3.99 0.33 1.84
N THR A 149 -2.81 0.07 1.29
CA THR A 149 -1.54 0.56 1.83
C THR A 149 -1.12 1.78 1.03
N VAL A 150 -0.70 2.84 1.72
CA VAL A 150 0.05 3.95 1.14
C VAL A 150 1.41 3.97 1.83
N ALA A 151 2.46 3.59 1.12
CA ALA A 151 3.82 3.52 1.64
C ALA A 151 4.66 4.72 1.17
N SER A 152 5.76 4.96 1.88
CA SER A 152 6.76 5.96 1.46
C SER A 152 7.46 5.56 0.16
N TRP A 153 7.81 4.28 0.04
CA TRP A 153 8.57 3.73 -1.08
C TRP A 153 7.86 2.52 -1.69
N GLU A 154 8.01 2.36 -3.00
CA GLU A 154 7.42 1.26 -3.79
C GLU A 154 8.21 -0.04 -3.66
N TYR A 155 9.49 0.01 -3.28
CA TYR A 155 10.34 -1.16 -3.03
C TYR A 155 11.58 -0.78 -2.21
N ASP A 156 12.33 -1.77 -1.74
CA ASP A 156 13.62 -1.61 -1.03
C ASP A 156 14.79 -2.27 -1.78
N GLY A 157 15.98 -2.23 -1.18
CA GLY A 157 17.23 -2.73 -1.77
C GLY A 157 17.25 -4.21 -2.15
N GLU A 158 16.38 -5.05 -1.57
CA GLU A 158 16.23 -6.47 -1.92
C GLU A 158 14.93 -6.72 -2.69
N SER A 159 13.83 -6.12 -2.27
CA SER A 159 12.49 -6.43 -2.78
C SER A 159 12.25 -5.98 -4.23
N TRP A 160 13.05 -5.04 -4.76
CA TRP A 160 13.01 -4.64 -6.17
C TRP A 160 13.13 -5.81 -7.16
N ARG A 161 13.83 -6.89 -6.78
CA ARG A 161 14.03 -8.07 -7.63
C ARG A 161 12.72 -8.77 -8.00
N THR A 162 11.70 -8.63 -7.15
CA THR A 162 10.34 -9.11 -7.42
C THR A 162 9.42 -7.96 -7.84
N TRP A 163 9.43 -6.87 -7.09
CA TRP A 163 8.31 -5.93 -7.10
C TRP A 163 8.52 -4.66 -7.94
N LEU A 164 9.74 -4.41 -8.41
CA LEU A 164 9.96 -3.39 -9.46
C LEU A 164 9.53 -3.98 -10.81
N PRO A 165 8.64 -3.34 -11.58
CA PRO A 165 8.30 -3.78 -12.93
C PRO A 165 9.55 -4.02 -13.79
N VAL A 166 9.50 -5.03 -14.67
CA VAL A 166 10.68 -5.45 -15.44
C VAL A 166 11.13 -4.35 -16.40
N GLU A 167 10.19 -3.56 -16.92
CA GLU A 167 10.44 -2.39 -17.76
C GLU A 167 11.20 -1.25 -17.06
N ASP A 168 11.10 -1.17 -15.73
CA ASP A 168 11.75 -0.14 -14.91
C ASP A 168 13.12 -0.60 -14.38
N ARG A 169 13.55 -1.81 -14.74
CA ARG A 169 14.87 -2.36 -14.38
C ARG A 169 15.89 -2.05 -15.46
N GLY A 170 17.09 -1.69 -15.03
CA GLY A 170 18.22 -1.42 -15.91
C GLY A 170 19.22 -2.58 -15.95
N ILE A 171 20.16 -2.50 -16.89
CA ILE A 171 21.33 -3.38 -16.94
C ILE A 171 22.59 -2.53 -16.77
N VAL A 172 23.36 -2.80 -15.73
CA VAL A 172 24.67 -2.16 -15.47
C VAL A 172 25.70 -3.27 -15.29
N ASP A 173 26.83 -3.17 -15.99
CA ASP A 173 27.90 -4.18 -15.99
C ASP A 173 27.42 -5.62 -16.27
N GLY A 174 26.36 -5.75 -17.09
CA GLY A 174 25.77 -7.04 -17.47
C GLY A 174 24.87 -7.67 -16.41
N GLN A 175 24.55 -6.94 -15.34
CA GLN A 175 23.64 -7.38 -14.29
C GLN A 175 22.39 -6.49 -14.24
N GLU A 176 21.24 -7.10 -14.01
CA GLU A 176 20.00 -6.38 -13.76
C GLU A 176 20.10 -5.57 -12.47
N THR A 177 19.56 -4.35 -12.45
CA THR A 177 19.62 -3.46 -11.30
C THR A 177 18.47 -2.46 -11.27
N HIS A 178 18.03 -2.09 -10.06
CA HIS A 178 17.11 -0.96 -9.85
C HIS A 178 17.81 0.41 -9.91
N ARG A 179 19.14 0.45 -10.01
CA ARG A 179 19.95 1.69 -9.98
C ARG A 179 20.06 2.36 -11.36
N CYS A 180 19.03 2.27 -12.18
CA CYS A 180 18.85 3.04 -13.40
C CYS A 180 17.95 4.26 -13.14
N GLU A 181 17.79 5.12 -14.14
CA GLU A 181 16.94 6.31 -14.03
C GLU A 181 15.49 5.93 -13.74
N GLU A 182 14.97 4.93 -14.46
CA GLU A 182 13.59 4.44 -14.35
C GLU A 182 13.32 3.83 -12.98
N GLY A 183 14.19 2.93 -12.50
CA GLY A 183 14.06 2.33 -11.17
C GLY A 183 14.10 3.40 -10.07
N LEU A 184 15.08 4.29 -10.09
CA LEU A 184 15.16 5.37 -9.10
C LEU A 184 13.93 6.29 -9.11
N ALA A 185 13.33 6.53 -10.28
CA ALA A 185 12.08 7.29 -10.40
C ALA A 185 10.88 6.51 -9.83
N ALA A 186 10.84 5.18 -10.00
CA ALA A 186 9.78 4.32 -9.48
C ALA A 186 9.82 4.18 -7.95
N HIS A 187 11.02 4.14 -7.34
CA HIS A 187 11.21 3.88 -5.91
C HIS A 187 10.35 4.76 -4.98
N ALA A 188 10.24 6.06 -5.27
CA ALA A 188 9.44 7.00 -4.49
C ALA A 188 8.56 7.85 -5.40
N ALA A 189 7.88 7.21 -6.36
CA ALA A 189 7.11 7.89 -7.40
C ALA A 189 6.03 8.84 -6.83
N ALA A 190 5.39 8.46 -5.72
CA ALA A 190 4.43 9.31 -5.02
C ALA A 190 5.08 10.47 -4.24
N GLY A 191 6.40 10.48 -4.06
CA GLY A 191 7.14 11.53 -3.35
C GLY A 191 6.77 11.67 -1.87
N LEU A 192 6.26 10.61 -1.26
CA LEU A 192 5.85 10.59 0.15
C LEU A 192 7.02 10.21 1.06
N MET A 193 6.95 10.70 2.29
CA MET A 193 7.82 10.24 3.39
C MET A 193 6.97 10.15 4.66
N LEU A 194 6.69 8.93 5.11
CA LEU A 194 5.78 8.67 6.22
C LEU A 194 6.59 8.26 7.44
N GLY A 195 6.99 9.24 8.27
CA GLY A 195 7.93 8.98 9.36
C GLY A 195 9.31 8.59 8.81
N ASP A 196 9.92 7.54 9.35
CA ASP A 196 11.13 6.92 8.81
C ASP A 196 10.74 5.83 7.80
N ALA A 197 10.33 6.23 6.59
CA ALA A 197 9.96 5.34 5.49
C ALA A 197 8.85 4.30 5.79
N GLY A 198 7.84 4.68 6.56
CA GLY A 198 6.69 3.86 6.93
C GLY A 198 5.51 3.87 5.96
N GLY A 199 4.34 3.52 6.49
CA GLY A 199 3.09 3.44 5.74
C GLY A 199 1.84 3.85 6.53
N VAL A 200 0.79 4.20 5.77
CA VAL A 200 -0.59 4.30 6.25
C VAL A 200 -1.38 3.13 5.69
N TYR A 201 -1.99 2.35 6.59
CA TYR A 201 -2.82 1.20 6.25
C TYR A 201 -4.27 1.54 6.51
N ILE A 202 -5.13 1.31 5.53
CA ILE A 202 -6.56 1.54 5.61
C ILE A 202 -7.26 0.19 5.57
N PHE A 203 -8.20 0.02 6.49
CA PHE A 203 -8.98 -1.19 6.66
C PHE A 203 -10.47 -0.88 6.53
N GLU A 204 -11.23 -1.89 6.16
CA GLU A 204 -12.66 -1.77 5.97
C GLU A 204 -13.37 -3.04 6.39
N CYS A 205 -14.53 -2.90 7.04
CA CYS A 205 -15.35 -4.06 7.36
C CYS A 205 -16.31 -4.35 6.22
N GLN A 206 -16.03 -5.38 5.41
CA GLN A 206 -16.90 -5.76 4.30
C GLN A 206 -18.18 -6.50 4.75
N SER A 207 -18.24 -6.93 6.02
CA SER A 207 -19.41 -7.59 6.60
C SER A 207 -20.53 -6.61 6.99
N CYS A 208 -20.19 -5.35 7.25
CA CYS A 208 -21.15 -4.33 7.69
C CYS A 208 -21.68 -3.53 6.48
N PRO A 209 -22.99 -3.27 6.38
CA PRO A 209 -23.57 -2.50 5.28
C PRO A 209 -22.96 -1.10 5.10
N ASP A 210 -22.65 -0.43 6.20
CA ASP A 210 -22.09 0.93 6.19
C ASP A 210 -20.57 0.97 5.89
N ARG A 211 -19.94 -0.22 5.73
CA ARG A 211 -18.51 -0.41 5.49
C ARG A 211 -17.62 0.53 6.33
N PRO A 212 -17.68 0.42 7.68
CA PRO A 212 -16.87 1.26 8.56
C PRO A 212 -15.39 1.10 8.24
N ILE A 213 -14.64 2.18 8.44
CA ILE A 213 -13.23 2.31 8.08
C ILE A 213 -12.38 2.38 9.34
N GLY A 214 -11.27 1.63 9.33
CA GLY A 214 -10.18 1.72 10.30
C GLY A 214 -8.92 2.16 9.57
N HIS A 215 -7.95 2.67 10.33
CA HIS A 215 -6.62 2.92 9.78
C HIS A 215 -5.56 2.68 10.86
N TRP A 216 -4.35 2.43 10.41
CA TRP A 216 -3.16 2.36 11.22
C TRP A 216 -2.01 3.08 10.52
N PHE A 217 -1.06 3.56 11.30
CA PHE A 217 0.17 4.17 10.81
C PHE A 217 1.34 3.48 11.50
N ASP A 218 2.39 3.20 10.74
CA ASP A 218 3.66 2.75 11.27
C ASP A 218 4.83 3.48 10.59
N CYS A 219 6.02 3.33 11.19
CA CYS A 219 7.28 3.80 10.62
C CYS A 219 8.43 2.87 11.02
N SER A 220 9.48 2.84 10.20
CA SER A 220 10.65 1.99 10.45
C SER A 220 11.51 2.48 11.63
#